data_AF-A0A524F281-F1
#
_entry.id   AF-A0A524F281-F1
#
_cell.length_a   1.000
_cell.length_b   1.000
_cell.length_c   1.000
_cell.angle_alpha   90.00
_cell.angle_beta   90.00
_cell.angle_gamma   90.00
#
_symmetry.space_group_name_H-M   'P 1'
#
loop_
_entity.id
_entity.type
_entity.pdbx_description
1 polymer ?
#
loop_
_entity_poly.entity_id
_entity_poly.type
_entity_poly.pdbx_seq_one_letter_code
_entity_poly.pdbx_strand_id
1 'polypeptide(L)'
;MAVEVKVFQFNGCNKCFTESILLKLDSEDKVTYIENPKGWKEEKTDIAVITGYLLPEDGKILESITKNSKKVIGYGDCVTMGGIFALANQNGHKITPLKEFIDNASSINGCLGEIMELNQEIKGKSPVKLKGLCTVCKRKSTCDYMEAVHRQIEFEESDVCFNDLGYQCNGFVAQECKERCIDYDAPCRGCKPMVARSGIRMLGMFGTLMGNIEVATEHSVKGATDKLADEDDDITRSVPDVLGNFFRFTLPTSGLPQGRIPSTGSVLEDVFTGRLIEELPLIAGLLAGNKSISLVLNILEAYETGTKMEVGSCTKKIRKHLRKLEGDLGKATESQDAQQYKEITEKIRKIAGNMNLSNLFFGGFRSKITEYDNFDEYKAHPFDVVEGSYAHGCVEYKIDSDGKVTDFKIKEEAL
;
A
#
# COMPACT_ATOMS: atom_id res chain seq x y z
N MET A 1 11.40 -0.87 -33.46
CA MET A 1 10.32 -0.10 -34.11
C MET A 1 9.58 0.59 -32.98
N ALA A 2 9.41 1.91 -33.06
CA ALA A 2 8.59 2.63 -32.11
C ALA A 2 7.16 2.10 -32.14
N VAL A 3 6.55 1.88 -30.97
CA VAL A 3 5.16 1.44 -30.83
C VAL A 3 4.29 2.57 -30.27
N GLU A 4 3.00 2.53 -30.57
CA GLU A 4 2.03 3.40 -29.92
C GLU A 4 1.53 2.75 -28.62
N VAL A 5 1.78 3.42 -27.50
CA VAL A 5 1.38 2.98 -26.17
C VAL A 5 0.32 3.93 -25.61
N LYS A 6 -0.82 3.39 -25.19
CA LYS A 6 -1.86 4.15 -24.46
C LYS A 6 -1.95 3.65 -23.03
N VAL A 7 -1.71 4.54 -22.07
CA VAL A 7 -1.84 4.25 -20.64
C VAL A 7 -3.21 4.75 -20.18
N PHE A 8 -4.01 3.88 -19.57
CA PHE A 8 -5.36 4.14 -19.12
C PHE A 8 -5.43 4.13 -17.60
N GLN A 9 -5.88 5.22 -17.00
CA GLN A 9 -6.19 5.28 -15.57
C GLN A 9 -7.65 4.95 -15.35
N PHE A 10 -7.92 3.86 -14.63
CA PHE A 10 -9.24 3.56 -14.08
C PHE A 10 -9.37 4.17 -12.68
N ASN A 11 -10.06 3.49 -11.77
CA ASN A 11 -10.38 4.02 -10.45
C ASN A 11 -9.17 3.95 -9.50
N GLY A 12 -9.23 4.72 -8.40
CA GLY A 12 -8.24 4.71 -7.33
C GLY A 12 -7.08 5.65 -7.56
N CYS A 13 -5.93 5.36 -6.92
CA CYS A 13 -4.77 6.24 -7.00
C CYS A 13 -4.19 6.28 -8.43
N ASN A 14 -3.57 7.40 -8.78
CA ASN A 14 -2.92 7.60 -10.08
C ASN A 14 -1.41 7.29 -10.08
N LYS A 15 -0.85 6.68 -9.01
CA LYS A 15 0.61 6.53 -8.90
C LYS A 15 1.25 5.73 -10.03
N CYS A 16 0.70 4.57 -10.39
CA CYS A 16 1.24 3.77 -11.50
C CYS A 16 1.07 4.50 -12.84
N PHE A 17 -0.06 5.18 -13.04
CA PHE A 17 -0.29 5.99 -14.23
C PHE A 17 0.76 7.09 -14.36
N THR A 18 1.00 7.86 -13.29
CA THR A 18 2.01 8.92 -13.26
C THR A 18 3.43 8.36 -13.40
N GLU A 19 3.77 7.25 -12.76
CA GLU A 19 5.09 6.62 -12.88
C GLU A 19 5.42 6.23 -14.32
N SER A 20 4.40 5.88 -15.12
CA SER A 20 4.60 5.55 -16.52
C SER A 20 5.08 6.74 -17.38
N ILE A 21 5.03 7.98 -16.87
CA ILE A 21 5.69 9.16 -17.47
C ILE A 21 7.18 8.90 -17.73
N LEU A 22 7.83 8.11 -16.86
CA LEU A 22 9.23 7.73 -17.01
C LEU A 22 9.52 6.92 -18.29
N LEU A 23 8.51 6.34 -18.96
CA LEU A 23 8.68 5.71 -20.27
C LEU A 23 9.20 6.69 -21.34
N LYS A 24 8.95 7.99 -21.15
CA LYS A 24 9.38 9.04 -22.09
C LYS A 24 10.88 9.35 -22.04
N LEU A 25 11.61 8.91 -21.01
CA LEU A 25 13.05 9.20 -20.88
C LEU A 25 13.90 8.44 -21.91
N ASP A 26 13.52 7.19 -22.20
CA ASP A 26 14.38 6.24 -22.93
C ASP A 26 13.60 5.51 -24.05
N SER A 27 12.58 6.17 -24.62
CA SER A 27 11.80 5.56 -25.69
C SER A 27 11.46 6.52 -26.83
N GLU A 28 11.61 6.00 -28.05
CA GLU A 28 11.02 6.57 -29.27
C GLU A 28 9.52 6.26 -29.38
N ASP A 29 8.98 5.46 -28.45
CA ASP A 29 7.56 5.08 -28.41
C ASP A 29 6.67 6.30 -28.19
N LYS A 30 5.55 6.32 -28.91
CA LYS A 30 4.53 7.35 -28.75
C LYS A 30 3.63 6.97 -27.58
N VAL A 31 3.90 7.53 -26.41
CA VAL A 31 3.12 7.28 -25.18
C VAL A 31 2.03 8.35 -25.00
N THR A 32 0.77 7.91 -24.90
CA THR A 32 -0.40 8.78 -24.68
C THR A 32 -1.13 8.37 -23.39
N TYR A 33 -1.64 9.35 -22.66
CA TYR A 33 -2.23 9.18 -21.33
C TYR A 33 -3.74 9.43 -21.39
N ILE A 34 -4.53 8.48 -20.90
CA ILE A 34 -6.00 8.49 -20.93
C ILE A 34 -6.52 8.43 -19.49
N GLU A 35 -6.84 9.59 -18.92
CA GLU A 35 -7.34 9.72 -17.54
C GLU A 35 -8.82 9.36 -17.40
N ASN A 36 -9.59 9.46 -18.49
CA ASN A 36 -11.01 9.10 -18.52
C ASN A 36 -11.28 8.03 -19.59
N PRO A 37 -11.11 6.73 -19.25
CA PRO A 37 -11.34 5.63 -20.18
C PRO A 37 -12.74 5.62 -20.79
N LYS A 38 -13.78 6.03 -20.05
CA LYS A 38 -15.17 6.06 -20.53
C LYS A 38 -15.40 7.03 -21.69
N GLY A 39 -14.58 8.08 -21.78
CA GLY A 39 -14.63 9.07 -22.86
C GLY A 39 -13.69 8.76 -24.04
N TRP A 40 -12.98 7.64 -24.00
CA TRP A 40 -12.01 7.28 -25.02
C TRP A 40 -12.67 6.89 -26.35
N LYS A 41 -12.13 7.37 -27.47
CA LYS A 41 -12.74 7.27 -28.81
C LYS A 41 -12.39 5.99 -29.58
N GLU A 42 -12.02 4.92 -28.88
CA GLU A 42 -11.72 3.61 -29.47
C GLU A 42 -10.65 3.63 -30.59
N GLU A 43 -9.74 4.59 -30.54
CA GLU A 43 -8.65 4.69 -31.49
C GLU A 43 -7.71 3.49 -31.37
N LYS A 44 -7.24 2.94 -32.49
CA LYS A 44 -6.28 1.82 -32.46
C LYS A 44 -5.00 2.18 -31.69
N THR A 45 -4.40 1.17 -31.05
CA THR A 45 -3.10 1.28 -30.39
C THR A 45 -2.35 -0.05 -30.48
N ASP A 46 -1.03 -0.04 -30.38
CA ASP A 46 -0.26 -1.28 -30.32
C ASP A 46 -0.39 -1.90 -28.93
N ILE A 47 -0.24 -1.10 -27.88
CA ILE A 47 -0.19 -1.57 -26.49
C ILE A 47 -1.09 -0.70 -25.62
N ALA A 48 -2.03 -1.34 -24.93
CA ALA A 48 -2.78 -0.74 -23.84
C ALA A 48 -2.19 -1.13 -22.49
N VAL A 49 -1.82 -0.13 -21.69
CA VAL A 49 -1.41 -0.29 -20.30
C VAL A 49 -2.57 0.15 -19.42
N ILE A 50 -3.06 -0.73 -18.56
CA ILE A 50 -4.19 -0.48 -17.68
C ILE A 50 -3.67 -0.27 -16.25
N THR A 51 -4.11 0.79 -15.58
CA THR A 51 -3.80 1.10 -14.18
C THR A 51 -5.07 1.40 -13.41
N GLY A 52 -5.00 1.35 -12.07
CA GLY A 52 -6.15 1.57 -11.19
C GLY A 52 -6.95 0.29 -10.91
N TYR A 53 -7.85 0.34 -9.93
CA TYR A 53 -8.70 -0.81 -9.63
C TYR A 53 -9.91 -0.85 -10.56
N LEU A 54 -10.44 -2.06 -10.77
CA LEU A 54 -11.56 -2.31 -11.68
C LEU A 54 -12.81 -2.71 -10.93
N LEU A 55 -13.94 -2.31 -11.48
CA LEU A 55 -15.27 -2.70 -11.05
C LEU A 55 -15.94 -3.55 -12.15
N PRO A 56 -16.95 -4.38 -11.83
CA PRO A 56 -17.63 -5.23 -12.82
C PRO A 56 -18.16 -4.45 -14.04
N GLU A 57 -18.61 -3.22 -13.85
CA GLU A 57 -19.10 -2.34 -14.92
C GLU A 57 -18.03 -1.87 -15.91
N ASP A 58 -16.74 -1.96 -15.55
CA ASP A 58 -15.63 -1.58 -16.42
C ASP A 58 -15.42 -2.57 -17.59
N GLY A 59 -16.08 -3.74 -17.55
CA GLY A 59 -15.95 -4.78 -18.58
C GLY A 59 -16.19 -4.27 -20.01
N LYS A 60 -17.20 -3.41 -20.21
CA LYS A 60 -17.51 -2.88 -21.57
C LYS A 60 -16.37 -2.07 -22.17
N ILE A 61 -15.74 -1.20 -21.38
CA ILE A 61 -14.63 -0.39 -21.87
C ILE A 61 -13.36 -1.23 -22.03
N LEU A 62 -13.13 -2.22 -21.14
CA LEU A 62 -12.02 -3.16 -21.27
C LEU A 62 -12.13 -4.04 -22.52
N GLU A 63 -13.33 -4.48 -22.89
CA GLU A 63 -13.57 -5.18 -24.17
C GLU A 63 -13.20 -4.30 -25.38
N SER A 64 -13.58 -3.02 -25.33
CA SER A 64 -13.25 -2.06 -26.40
C SER A 64 -11.76 -1.81 -26.51
N ILE A 65 -11.07 -1.60 -25.38
CA ILE A 65 -9.61 -1.48 -25.32
C ILE A 65 -8.97 -2.74 -25.91
N THR A 66 -9.43 -3.94 -25.52
CA THR A 66 -8.88 -5.21 -26.00
C THR A 66 -9.04 -5.36 -27.52
N LYS A 67 -10.22 -5.03 -28.08
CA LYS A 67 -10.48 -5.10 -29.53
C LYS A 67 -9.60 -4.14 -30.34
N ASN A 68 -9.22 -3.01 -29.74
CA ASN A 68 -8.46 -1.94 -30.41
C ASN A 68 -6.96 -1.95 -30.08
N SER A 69 -6.49 -2.94 -29.30
CA SER A 69 -5.09 -3.07 -28.89
C SER A 69 -4.50 -4.40 -29.36
N LYS A 70 -3.22 -4.44 -29.73
CA LYS A 70 -2.55 -5.72 -30.04
C LYS A 70 -2.14 -6.47 -28.76
N LYS A 71 -1.87 -5.73 -27.68
CA LYS A 71 -1.47 -6.27 -26.38
C LYS A 71 -2.08 -5.45 -25.24
N VAL A 72 -2.46 -6.13 -24.16
CA VAL A 72 -2.92 -5.51 -22.91
C VAL A 72 -1.97 -5.87 -21.77
N ILE A 73 -1.59 -4.86 -20.98
CA ILE A 73 -0.69 -4.98 -19.83
C ILE A 73 -1.39 -4.36 -18.61
N GLY A 74 -1.62 -5.16 -17.57
CA GLY A 74 -2.00 -4.64 -16.25
C GLY A 74 -0.77 -4.15 -15.50
N TYR A 75 -0.73 -2.87 -15.13
CA TYR A 75 0.40 -2.25 -14.43
C TYR A 75 0.02 -1.76 -13.02
N GLY A 76 0.43 -2.53 -12.02
CA GLY A 76 0.22 -2.28 -10.59
C GLY A 76 -0.79 -3.21 -9.93
N ASP A 77 -0.63 -3.41 -8.63
CA ASP A 77 -1.42 -4.39 -7.87
C ASP A 77 -2.94 -4.13 -7.89
N CYS A 78 -3.37 -2.88 -8.00
CA CYS A 78 -4.80 -2.52 -8.07
C CYS A 78 -5.50 -3.16 -9.27
N VAL A 79 -4.84 -3.19 -10.43
CA VAL A 79 -5.41 -3.78 -11.65
C VAL A 79 -5.17 -5.28 -11.70
N THR A 80 -4.02 -5.78 -11.21
CA THR A 80 -3.65 -7.19 -11.37
C THR A 80 -4.23 -8.09 -10.29
N MET A 81 -4.36 -7.60 -9.06
CA MET A 81 -4.76 -8.37 -7.88
C MET A 81 -5.93 -7.77 -7.10
N GLY A 82 -6.37 -6.55 -7.47
CA GLY A 82 -7.34 -5.72 -6.77
C GLY A 82 -6.68 -4.66 -5.87
N GLY A 83 -5.49 -4.94 -5.36
CA GLY A 83 -4.66 -3.99 -4.61
C GLY A 83 -5.30 -3.52 -3.31
N ILE A 84 -4.81 -2.39 -2.78
CA ILE A 84 -5.22 -1.88 -1.47
C ILE A 84 -6.69 -1.46 -1.42
N PHE A 85 -7.24 -0.96 -2.53
CA PHE A 85 -8.64 -0.55 -2.59
C PHE A 85 -9.59 -1.74 -2.38
N ALA A 86 -9.16 -2.95 -2.76
CA ALA A 86 -9.96 -4.14 -2.60
C ALA A 86 -10.19 -4.55 -1.14
N LEU A 87 -9.53 -3.92 -0.15
CA LEU A 87 -9.90 -4.09 1.25
C LEU A 87 -11.35 -3.70 1.52
N ALA A 88 -11.89 -2.74 0.76
CA ALA A 88 -13.29 -2.35 0.81
C ALA A 88 -14.25 -3.51 0.43
N ASN A 89 -13.77 -4.59 -0.21
CA ASN A 89 -14.62 -5.76 -0.47
C ASN A 89 -15.08 -6.48 0.82
N GLN A 90 -14.41 -6.23 1.96
CA GLN A 90 -14.91 -6.62 3.28
C GLN A 90 -16.28 -5.99 3.59
N ASN A 91 -16.51 -4.80 3.02
CA ASN A 91 -17.68 -3.95 3.20
C ASN A 91 -18.68 -4.06 2.04
N GLY A 92 -18.62 -5.16 1.27
CA GLY A 92 -19.58 -5.46 0.20
C GLY A 92 -19.25 -4.83 -1.17
N HIS A 93 -18.15 -4.09 -1.30
CA HIS A 93 -17.65 -3.66 -2.61
C HIS A 93 -17.21 -4.86 -3.47
N LYS A 94 -17.11 -4.64 -4.79
CA LYS A 94 -16.80 -5.69 -5.79
C LYS A 94 -15.60 -5.35 -6.65
N ILE A 95 -14.53 -4.87 -6.02
CA ILE A 95 -13.27 -4.61 -6.74
C ILE A 95 -12.69 -5.95 -7.21
N THR A 96 -12.34 -6.01 -8.49
CA THR A 96 -12.00 -7.25 -9.19
C THR A 96 -10.71 -7.09 -9.99
N PRO A 97 -9.87 -8.14 -10.12
CA PRO A 97 -8.65 -8.08 -10.91
C PRO A 97 -8.93 -8.17 -12.42
N LEU A 98 -8.03 -7.64 -13.24
CA LEU A 98 -8.11 -7.58 -14.71
C LEU A 98 -8.33 -8.93 -15.37
N LYS A 99 -7.75 -10.00 -14.80
CA LYS A 99 -7.88 -11.36 -15.30
C LYS A 99 -9.33 -11.87 -15.36
N GLU A 100 -10.25 -11.28 -14.60
CA GLU A 100 -11.68 -11.64 -14.67
C GLU A 100 -12.35 -11.09 -15.95
N PHE A 101 -11.68 -10.17 -16.67
CA PHE A 101 -12.15 -9.61 -17.93
C PHE A 101 -11.29 -10.02 -19.13
N ILE A 102 -9.98 -10.18 -18.93
CA ILE A 102 -9.00 -10.42 -19.98
C ILE A 102 -8.01 -11.51 -19.54
N ASP A 103 -8.25 -12.75 -19.98
CA ASP A 103 -7.43 -13.92 -19.59
C ASP A 103 -5.97 -13.84 -20.05
N ASN A 104 -5.69 -13.19 -21.19
CA ASN A 104 -4.37 -13.14 -21.81
C ASN A 104 -3.58 -11.85 -21.51
N ALA A 105 -4.04 -11.02 -20.57
CA ALA A 105 -3.32 -9.82 -20.16
C ALA A 105 -2.05 -10.18 -19.36
N SER A 106 -0.92 -9.57 -19.74
CA SER A 106 0.28 -9.60 -18.90
C SER A 106 0.06 -8.77 -17.64
N SER A 107 0.70 -9.14 -16.53
CA SER A 107 0.51 -8.50 -15.22
C SER A 107 1.84 -8.13 -14.58
N ILE A 108 1.99 -6.86 -14.22
CA ILE A 108 3.14 -6.34 -13.49
C ILE A 108 2.65 -5.90 -12.11
N ASN A 109 3.04 -6.68 -11.10
CA ASN A 109 2.62 -6.47 -9.70
C ASN A 109 3.48 -5.42 -8.99
N GLY A 110 2.91 -4.76 -7.99
CA GLY A 110 3.54 -3.70 -7.20
C GLY A 110 2.56 -2.58 -6.85
N CYS A 111 2.56 -2.13 -5.58
CA CYS A 111 1.88 -0.89 -5.21
C CYS A 111 2.87 0.28 -5.34
N LEU A 112 2.74 0.93 -6.51
CA LEU A 112 3.75 1.49 -7.39
C LEU A 112 4.59 0.41 -8.12
N GLY A 113 4.12 -0.01 -9.30
CA GLY A 113 4.79 -0.99 -10.15
C GLY A 113 6.18 -0.54 -10.64
N GLU A 114 7.01 -1.49 -11.09
CA GLU A 114 8.35 -1.21 -11.60
C GLU A 114 8.31 -0.72 -13.05
N ILE A 115 8.82 0.48 -13.28
CA ILE A 115 8.88 1.05 -14.63
C ILE A 115 9.75 0.21 -15.58
N MET A 116 10.80 -0.43 -15.05
CA MET A 116 11.70 -1.26 -15.86
C MET A 116 11.01 -2.52 -16.37
N GLU A 117 10.16 -3.15 -15.56
CA GLU A 117 9.35 -4.30 -16.00
C GLU A 117 8.36 -3.88 -17.08
N LEU A 118 7.69 -2.73 -16.91
CA LEU A 118 6.78 -2.20 -17.92
C LEU A 118 7.48 -1.94 -19.24
N ASN A 119 8.65 -1.29 -19.20
CA ASN A 119 9.47 -1.02 -20.39
C ASN A 119 9.93 -2.32 -21.09
N GLN A 120 10.29 -3.36 -20.34
CA GLN A 120 10.64 -4.65 -20.92
C GLN A 120 9.44 -5.36 -21.55
N GLU A 121 8.29 -5.33 -20.90
CA GLU A 121 7.06 -5.95 -21.38
C GLU A 121 6.54 -5.26 -22.66
N ILE A 122 6.65 -3.93 -22.73
CA ILE A 122 6.37 -3.12 -23.93
C ILE A 122 7.30 -3.52 -25.08
N LYS A 123 8.60 -3.68 -24.80
CA LYS A 123 9.62 -4.05 -25.79
C LYS A 123 9.63 -5.54 -26.15
N GLY A 124 8.73 -6.35 -25.57
CA GLY A 124 8.68 -7.79 -25.80
C GLY A 124 9.96 -8.53 -25.35
N LYS A 125 10.67 -7.98 -24.36
CA LYS A 125 11.87 -8.60 -23.78
C LYS A 125 11.48 -9.59 -22.68
N SER A 126 12.39 -10.51 -22.35
CA SER A 126 12.17 -11.47 -21.27
C SER A 126 11.88 -10.77 -19.94
N PRO A 127 10.95 -11.26 -19.11
CA PRO A 127 10.62 -10.67 -17.83
C PRO A 127 11.83 -10.58 -16.89
N VAL A 128 11.86 -9.56 -16.04
CA VAL A 128 12.85 -9.45 -14.96
C VAL A 128 12.66 -10.61 -13.98
N LYS A 129 13.70 -11.42 -13.78
CA LYS A 129 13.68 -12.46 -12.75
C LYS A 129 13.99 -11.85 -11.39
N LEU A 130 12.94 -11.54 -10.64
CA LEU A 130 13.03 -11.02 -9.29
C LEU A 130 13.30 -12.12 -8.26
N LYS A 131 14.10 -11.79 -7.24
CA LYS A 131 14.36 -12.65 -6.08
C LYS A 131 13.22 -12.56 -5.07
N GLY A 132 13.11 -13.55 -4.19
CA GLY A 132 12.27 -13.45 -3.00
C GLY A 132 12.79 -12.35 -2.07
N LEU A 133 11.89 -11.61 -1.40
CA LEU A 133 12.28 -10.44 -0.61
C LEU A 133 13.23 -10.81 0.54
N CYS A 134 12.99 -11.93 1.22
CA CYS A 134 13.86 -12.40 2.30
C CYS A 134 15.31 -12.63 1.84
N THR A 135 15.56 -13.00 0.57
CA THR A 135 16.91 -13.21 0.04
C THR A 135 17.72 -11.92 -0.10
N VAL A 136 17.04 -10.77 -0.18
CA VAL A 136 17.66 -9.44 -0.32
C VAL A 136 17.35 -8.54 0.88
N CYS A 137 16.79 -9.10 1.94
CA CYS A 137 16.53 -8.41 3.20
C CYS A 137 17.84 -8.30 3.99
N LYS A 138 18.11 -7.14 4.59
CA LYS A 138 19.31 -6.93 5.43
C LYS A 138 19.15 -7.49 6.85
N ARG A 139 17.90 -7.76 7.26
CA ARG A 139 17.57 -8.26 8.60
C ARG A 139 17.97 -9.74 8.75
N LYS A 140 18.42 -10.11 9.94
CA LYS A 140 18.91 -11.45 10.26
C LYS A 140 17.80 -12.27 10.92
N SER A 141 17.60 -13.49 10.43
CA SER A 141 16.73 -14.45 11.11
C SER A 141 17.48 -15.10 12.27
N THR A 142 16.80 -15.30 13.39
CA THR A 142 17.28 -16.11 14.52
C THR A 142 17.08 -17.60 14.26
N CYS A 143 16.16 -17.96 13.36
CA CYS A 143 15.69 -19.32 13.12
C CYS A 143 14.98 -19.97 14.32
N ASP A 144 14.51 -19.15 15.25
CA ASP A 144 13.75 -19.58 16.42
C ASP A 144 12.24 -19.32 16.23
N TYR A 145 11.43 -19.98 17.06
CA TYR A 145 10.01 -19.64 17.20
C TYR A 145 9.86 -18.30 17.94
N MET A 146 8.77 -17.60 17.65
CA MET A 146 8.45 -16.31 18.29
C MET A 146 8.10 -16.51 19.77
N GLU A 147 8.57 -15.60 20.62
CA GLU A 147 8.20 -15.57 22.04
C GLU A 147 6.90 -14.81 22.29
N ALA A 148 6.61 -13.80 21.47
CA ALA A 148 5.42 -12.96 21.56
C ALA A 148 5.04 -12.41 20.18
N VAL A 149 3.83 -11.85 20.09
CA VAL A 149 3.38 -11.09 18.93
C VAL A 149 3.21 -9.63 19.33
N HIS A 150 3.68 -8.71 18.50
CA HIS A 150 3.72 -7.28 18.80
C HIS A 150 3.03 -6.44 17.73
N ARG A 151 2.49 -5.30 18.17
CA ARG A 151 1.96 -4.29 17.26
C ARG A 151 3.06 -3.40 16.73
N GLN A 152 2.93 -2.92 15.49
CA GLN A 152 3.95 -2.07 14.86
C GLN A 152 4.18 -0.73 15.57
N ILE A 153 3.23 -0.27 16.41
CA ILE A 153 3.36 0.92 17.23
C ILE A 153 4.43 0.78 18.34
N GLU A 154 4.71 -0.46 18.75
CA GLU A 154 5.70 -0.82 19.78
C GLU A 154 7.10 -1.05 19.20
N PHE A 155 7.29 -0.88 17.88
CA PHE A 155 8.53 -1.26 17.22
C PHE A 155 9.71 -0.38 17.64
N GLU A 156 10.79 -1.03 18.06
CA GLU A 156 12.10 -0.42 18.28
C GLU A 156 13.11 -0.88 17.20
N GLU A 157 14.04 0.00 16.85
CA GLU A 157 15.05 -0.25 15.82
C GLU A 157 15.88 -1.51 16.15
N SER A 158 15.94 -2.43 15.19
CA SER A 158 16.61 -3.72 15.34
C SER A 158 17.03 -4.28 13.97
N ASP A 159 18.14 -5.02 13.93
CA ASP A 159 18.60 -5.74 12.73
C ASP A 159 18.03 -7.17 12.62
N VAL A 160 17.21 -7.60 13.58
CA VAL A 160 16.55 -8.91 13.57
C VAL A 160 15.33 -8.91 12.62
N CYS A 161 15.01 -10.07 12.07
CA CYS A 161 13.83 -10.30 11.24
C CYS A 161 12.55 -9.86 11.98
N PHE A 162 11.67 -9.12 11.30
CA PHE A 162 10.40 -8.68 11.89
C PHE A 162 9.56 -9.85 12.40
N ASN A 163 9.43 -10.92 11.61
CA ASN A 163 8.63 -12.08 12.03
C ASN A 163 9.23 -12.74 13.27
N ASP A 164 10.55 -12.90 13.34
CA ASP A 164 11.24 -13.52 14.48
C ASP A 164 11.10 -12.66 15.76
N LEU A 165 11.00 -11.33 15.61
CA LEU A 165 10.66 -10.38 16.66
C LEU A 165 9.15 -10.31 16.98
N GLY A 166 8.31 -11.07 16.31
CA GLY A 166 6.86 -11.05 16.53
C GLY A 166 6.08 -9.94 15.83
N TYR A 167 6.71 -9.18 14.92
CA TYR A 167 6.02 -8.19 14.07
C TYR A 167 5.66 -8.81 12.71
N GLN A 168 4.37 -8.94 12.44
CA GLN A 168 3.86 -9.56 11.22
C GLN A 168 4.44 -8.91 9.95
N CYS A 169 5.16 -9.67 9.12
CA CYS A 169 5.80 -9.24 7.89
C CYS A 169 5.62 -10.26 6.73
N ASN A 170 5.01 -9.82 5.62
CA ASN A 170 4.73 -10.64 4.43
C ASN A 170 5.96 -10.93 3.54
N GLY A 171 7.17 -10.60 3.99
CA GLY A 171 8.38 -10.73 3.16
C GLY A 171 8.67 -12.15 2.69
N PHE A 172 8.26 -13.16 3.46
CA PHE A 172 8.42 -14.57 3.12
C PHE A 172 7.66 -15.00 1.86
N VAL A 173 6.53 -14.34 1.57
CA VAL A 173 5.67 -14.62 0.41
C VAL A 173 5.74 -13.55 -0.67
N ALA A 174 6.69 -12.61 -0.57
CA ALA A 174 6.83 -11.47 -1.46
C ALA A 174 8.14 -11.52 -2.27
N GLN A 175 8.14 -10.89 -3.44
CA GLN A 175 9.33 -10.64 -4.24
C GLN A 175 10.00 -9.33 -3.83
N GLU A 176 11.25 -9.14 -4.25
CA GLU A 176 11.93 -7.85 -4.15
C GLU A 176 11.19 -6.75 -4.92
N CYS A 177 11.18 -5.53 -4.37
CA CYS A 177 10.57 -4.35 -4.96
C CYS A 177 11.41 -3.10 -4.69
N LYS A 178 11.28 -2.08 -5.54
CA LYS A 178 12.04 -0.81 -5.47
C LYS A 178 11.74 0.02 -4.23
N GLU A 179 10.53 -0.07 -3.68
CA GLU A 179 10.09 0.81 -2.59
C GLU A 179 10.61 0.34 -1.22
N ARG A 180 11.11 -0.90 -1.09
CA ARG A 180 11.95 -1.35 0.04
C ARG A 180 11.50 -0.91 1.44
N CYS A 181 10.21 -1.04 1.79
CA CYS A 181 9.67 -0.58 3.09
C CYS A 181 10.47 -1.10 4.31
N ILE A 182 10.98 -2.33 4.21
CA ILE A 182 11.78 -3.01 5.23
C ILE A 182 13.09 -2.30 5.59
N ASP A 183 13.60 -1.43 4.71
CA ASP A 183 14.81 -0.63 4.94
C ASP A 183 14.49 0.65 5.75
N TYR A 184 13.21 0.92 6.04
CA TYR A 184 12.69 2.07 6.79
C TYR A 184 11.84 1.64 7.99
N ASP A 185 12.17 0.49 8.59
CA ASP A 185 11.53 -0.02 9.80
C ASP A 185 9.99 -0.18 9.70
N ALA A 186 9.54 -0.50 8.49
CA ALA A 186 8.17 -0.85 8.17
C ALA A 186 8.10 -2.29 7.61
N PRO A 187 7.35 -3.20 8.26
CA PRO A 187 7.16 -4.55 7.75
C PRO A 187 6.62 -4.60 6.32
N CYS A 188 7.03 -5.61 5.55
CA CYS A 188 6.48 -5.82 4.22
C CYS A 188 5.01 -6.21 4.32
N ARG A 189 4.13 -5.57 3.55
CA ARG A 189 2.71 -5.93 3.45
C ARG A 189 2.36 -6.72 2.18
N GLY A 190 3.36 -7.11 1.39
CA GLY A 190 3.21 -8.10 0.32
C GLY A 190 2.59 -7.60 -0.98
N CYS A 191 2.83 -6.35 -1.37
CA CYS A 191 2.33 -5.77 -2.63
C CYS A 191 2.97 -6.33 -3.92
N LYS A 192 3.83 -7.34 -3.80
CA LYS A 192 4.41 -8.04 -4.94
C LYS A 192 4.51 -9.52 -4.61
N PRO A 193 3.40 -10.28 -4.75
CA PRO A 193 3.34 -11.65 -4.30
C PRO A 193 4.26 -12.56 -5.13
N MET A 194 5.00 -13.46 -4.47
CA MET A 194 5.87 -14.46 -5.10
C MET A 194 5.16 -15.77 -5.39
N VAL A 195 4.06 -16.04 -4.67
CA VAL A 195 3.32 -17.30 -4.69
C VAL A 195 1.83 -17.00 -4.72
N ALA A 196 1.02 -17.87 -5.35
CA ALA A 196 -0.42 -17.69 -5.58
C ALA A 196 -1.21 -17.11 -4.39
N ARG A 197 -1.93 -17.87 -3.56
CA ARG A 197 -2.69 -17.31 -2.42
C ARG A 197 -1.74 -16.84 -1.29
N SER A 198 -0.99 -15.76 -1.51
CA SER A 198 0.11 -15.29 -0.65
C SER A 198 -0.34 -15.01 0.78
N GLY A 199 -1.47 -14.32 0.96
CA GLY A 199 -2.01 -14.04 2.30
C GLY A 199 -2.32 -15.29 3.12
N ILE A 200 -2.96 -16.31 2.54
CA ILE A 200 -3.24 -17.58 3.24
C ILE A 200 -1.94 -18.31 3.58
N ARG A 201 -0.97 -18.33 2.67
CA ARG A 201 0.32 -18.97 2.93
C ARG A 201 1.10 -18.27 4.02
N MET A 202 1.06 -16.93 4.04
CA MET A 202 1.69 -16.14 5.07
C MET A 202 1.00 -16.31 6.41
N LEU A 203 -0.34 -16.37 6.44
CA LEU A 203 -1.09 -16.67 7.65
C LEU A 203 -0.71 -18.03 8.24
N GLY A 204 -0.60 -19.08 7.41
CA GLY A 204 -0.16 -20.40 7.87
C GLY A 204 1.30 -20.42 8.34
N MET A 205 2.20 -19.71 7.65
CA MET A 205 3.60 -19.60 8.04
C MET A 205 3.77 -18.84 9.36
N PHE A 206 3.12 -17.67 9.50
CA PHE A 206 3.14 -16.89 10.73
C PHE A 206 2.52 -17.65 11.90
N GLY A 207 1.38 -18.33 11.66
CA GLY A 207 0.77 -19.19 12.67
C GLY A 207 1.66 -20.36 13.12
N THR A 208 2.53 -20.86 12.23
CA THR A 208 3.54 -21.85 12.60
C THR A 208 4.64 -21.24 13.48
N LEU A 209 5.11 -20.03 13.18
CA LEU A 209 6.11 -19.33 13.99
C LEU A 209 5.62 -19.00 15.42
N MET A 210 4.31 -18.83 15.58
CA MET A 210 3.64 -18.63 16.87
C MET A 210 3.53 -19.92 17.72
N GLY A 211 4.12 -21.05 17.30
CA GLY A 211 3.93 -22.35 17.95
C GLY A 211 4.31 -22.43 19.44
N ASN A 212 5.08 -21.48 19.95
CA ASN A 212 5.45 -21.37 21.37
C ASN A 212 4.55 -20.42 22.18
N ILE A 213 3.60 -19.73 21.53
CA ILE A 213 2.74 -18.74 22.18
C ILE A 213 1.47 -19.43 22.65
N GLU A 214 1.19 -19.34 23.94
CA GLU A 214 -0.05 -19.84 24.50
C GLU A 214 -1.23 -19.00 24.02
N VAL A 215 -2.28 -19.66 23.55
CA VAL A 215 -3.55 -19.04 23.14
C VAL A 215 -4.64 -19.46 24.11
N ALA A 216 -5.56 -18.55 24.39
CA ALA A 216 -6.74 -18.90 25.17
C ALA A 216 -7.59 -19.90 24.34
N THR A 217 -7.76 -21.11 24.86
CA THR A 217 -8.54 -22.20 24.21
C THR A 217 -9.79 -22.59 25.00
N GLU A 218 -10.18 -21.78 25.99
CA GLU A 218 -11.38 -22.06 26.77
C GLU A 218 -12.64 -21.99 25.90
N HIS A 219 -13.63 -22.81 26.21
CA HIS A 219 -14.86 -22.86 25.40
C HIS A 219 -15.57 -21.51 25.43
N SER A 220 -15.59 -20.78 24.30
CA SER A 220 -16.43 -19.58 24.17
C SER A 220 -17.87 -19.94 24.50
N VAL A 221 -18.45 -19.24 25.48
CA VAL A 221 -19.84 -19.40 25.93
C VAL A 221 -20.82 -19.13 24.79
N LYS A 222 -20.37 -18.39 23.76
CA LYS A 222 -21.16 -18.01 22.58
C LYS A 222 -21.09 -19.01 21.44
N GLY A 223 -20.32 -20.10 21.55
CA GLY A 223 -20.29 -21.18 20.56
C GLY A 223 -19.96 -20.71 19.14
N ALA A 224 -19.14 -19.67 19.01
CA ALA A 224 -18.86 -19.02 17.75
C ALA A 224 -17.62 -19.64 17.08
N THR A 225 -17.66 -19.82 15.75
CA THR A 225 -16.58 -20.47 14.97
C THR A 225 -15.37 -19.56 14.73
N ASP A 226 -15.41 -18.31 15.21
CA ASP A 226 -14.45 -17.24 14.97
C ASP A 226 -13.60 -16.87 16.20
N LYS A 227 -13.90 -17.44 17.38
CA LYS A 227 -13.13 -17.25 18.60
C LYS A 227 -12.78 -18.58 19.26
N LEU A 228 -11.51 -18.75 19.63
CA LEU A 228 -11.05 -19.91 20.39
C LEU A 228 -11.42 -19.83 21.88
N ALA A 229 -11.62 -18.62 22.40
CA ALA A 229 -12.00 -18.29 23.78
C ALA A 229 -12.77 -16.96 23.85
N ASP A 230 -13.47 -16.72 24.97
CA ASP A 230 -14.09 -15.42 25.25
C ASP A 230 -13.09 -14.46 25.92
N GLU A 231 -12.06 -14.99 26.60
CA GLU A 231 -10.89 -14.24 27.07
C GLU A 231 -10.06 -13.66 25.92
N ASP A 232 -9.58 -12.43 26.11
CA ASP A 232 -8.63 -11.80 25.20
C ASP A 232 -7.27 -12.47 25.36
N ASP A 233 -6.69 -12.92 24.25
CA ASP A 233 -5.34 -13.49 24.21
C ASP A 233 -4.33 -12.51 23.59
N ASP A 234 -3.05 -12.72 23.89
CA ASP A 234 -1.97 -11.87 23.41
C ASP A 234 -1.91 -11.80 21.87
N ILE A 235 -2.38 -12.84 21.16
CA ILE A 235 -2.32 -12.91 19.70
C ILE A 235 -3.41 -12.05 19.07
N THR A 236 -4.65 -12.18 19.54
CA THR A 236 -5.81 -11.44 19.07
C THR A 236 -5.67 -9.95 19.36
N ARG A 237 -5.05 -9.58 20.49
CA ARG A 237 -4.70 -8.19 20.82
C ARG A 237 -3.59 -7.63 19.92
N SER A 238 -2.60 -8.45 19.55
CA SER A 238 -1.44 -7.99 18.77
C SER A 238 -1.62 -8.06 17.25
N VAL A 239 -2.52 -8.90 16.74
CA VAL A 239 -2.90 -8.95 15.31
C VAL A 239 -4.41 -8.79 15.13
N PRO A 240 -4.98 -7.65 15.58
CA PRO A 240 -6.43 -7.47 15.56
C PRO A 240 -6.99 -7.25 14.14
N ASP A 241 -6.15 -6.90 13.17
CA ASP A 241 -6.52 -6.75 11.76
C ASP A 241 -5.86 -7.82 10.87
N VAL A 242 -6.39 -9.04 10.90
CA VAL A 242 -5.92 -10.14 10.03
C VAL A 242 -6.02 -9.77 8.55
N LEU A 243 -7.10 -9.11 8.15
CA LEU A 243 -7.36 -8.82 6.74
C LEU A 243 -6.35 -7.81 6.17
N GLY A 244 -6.11 -6.70 6.86
CA GLY A 244 -5.17 -5.67 6.44
C GLY A 244 -3.70 -6.07 6.62
N ASN A 245 -3.39 -7.06 7.47
CA ASN A 245 -2.03 -7.60 7.61
C ASN A 245 -1.70 -8.62 6.51
N PHE A 246 -2.55 -9.62 6.31
CA PHE A 246 -2.24 -10.76 5.42
C PHE A 246 -2.78 -10.59 3.99
N PHE A 247 -3.86 -9.82 3.80
CA PHE A 247 -4.59 -9.78 2.53
C PHE A 247 -4.62 -8.40 1.88
N ARG A 248 -3.81 -7.45 2.36
CA ARG A 248 -3.81 -6.02 1.97
C ARG A 248 -3.98 -5.77 0.47
N PHE A 249 -3.28 -6.53 -0.37
CA PHE A 249 -3.27 -6.32 -1.83
C PHE A 249 -3.89 -7.48 -2.63
N THR A 250 -4.28 -8.56 -1.96
CA THR A 250 -4.63 -9.84 -2.61
C THR A 250 -5.97 -10.38 -2.14
N LEU A 251 -6.81 -9.57 -1.48
CA LEU A 251 -8.10 -10.03 -0.97
C LEU A 251 -8.98 -10.67 -2.07
N PRO A 252 -9.17 -10.07 -3.27
CA PRO A 252 -9.98 -10.69 -4.33
C PRO A 252 -9.43 -12.01 -4.87
N THR A 253 -8.11 -12.20 -4.80
CA THR A 253 -7.42 -13.39 -5.34
C THR A 253 -7.09 -14.43 -4.27
N SER A 254 -7.47 -14.17 -3.01
CA SER A 254 -7.22 -15.05 -1.86
C SER A 254 -8.11 -16.31 -1.86
N GLY A 255 -9.27 -16.25 -2.53
CA GLY A 255 -10.32 -17.27 -2.44
C GLY A 255 -11.18 -17.16 -1.19
N LEU A 256 -11.06 -16.08 -0.41
CA LEU A 256 -11.99 -15.76 0.67
C LEU A 256 -13.33 -15.28 0.08
N PRO A 257 -14.47 -15.56 0.74
CA PRO A 257 -15.77 -15.07 0.30
C PRO A 257 -15.85 -13.55 0.41
N GLN A 258 -16.79 -12.96 -0.33
CA GLN A 258 -17.09 -11.53 -0.21
C GLN A 258 -17.53 -11.19 1.21
N GLY A 259 -17.02 -10.07 1.74
CA GLY A 259 -17.40 -9.59 3.06
C GLY A 259 -18.85 -9.14 3.11
N ARG A 260 -19.40 -9.16 4.33
CA ARG A 260 -20.80 -8.84 4.61
C ARG A 260 -20.96 -7.65 5.56
N ILE A 261 -19.86 -6.95 5.85
CA ILE A 261 -19.91 -5.75 6.68
C ILE A 261 -20.66 -4.68 5.88
N PRO A 262 -21.62 -3.96 6.48
CA PRO A 262 -22.24 -2.83 5.80
C PRO A 262 -21.21 -1.76 5.44
N SER A 263 -21.27 -1.26 4.20
CA SER A 263 -20.44 -0.13 3.76
C SER A 263 -20.75 1.14 4.55
N THR A 264 -19.71 1.93 4.84
CA THR A 264 -19.82 3.26 5.43
C THR A 264 -20.21 4.33 4.40
N GLY A 265 -20.10 4.03 3.10
CA GLY A 265 -20.58 4.87 2.00
C GLY A 265 -19.61 4.93 0.82
N SER A 266 -18.31 5.11 1.05
CA SER A 266 -17.30 5.22 0.00
C SER A 266 -16.23 4.13 0.08
N VAL A 267 -15.69 3.72 -1.06
CA VAL A 267 -14.60 2.73 -1.15
C VAL A 267 -13.42 3.15 -0.28
N LEU A 268 -13.07 4.44 -0.30
CA LEU A 268 -11.88 4.92 0.38
C LEU A 268 -12.02 4.87 1.90
N GLU A 269 -13.16 5.29 2.43
CA GLU A 269 -13.45 5.22 3.86
C GLU A 269 -13.49 3.75 4.33
N ASP A 270 -14.12 2.87 3.54
CA ASP A 270 -14.19 1.43 3.83
C ASP A 270 -12.81 0.74 3.78
N VAL A 271 -11.80 1.29 3.09
CA VAL A 271 -10.42 0.77 3.16
C VAL A 271 -9.81 1.00 4.55
N PHE A 272 -10.09 2.16 5.16
CA PHE A 272 -9.55 2.55 6.47
C PHE A 272 -10.33 1.96 7.64
N THR A 273 -11.63 1.72 7.49
CA THR A 273 -12.46 1.12 8.55
C THR A 273 -11.92 -0.25 8.96
N GLY A 274 -11.76 -0.46 10.26
CA GLY A 274 -11.20 -1.67 10.86
C GLY A 274 -9.68 -1.77 10.82
N ARG A 275 -8.97 -0.78 10.25
CA ARG A 275 -7.50 -0.73 10.27
C ARG A 275 -6.99 -0.13 11.57
N LEU A 276 -5.79 -0.52 11.96
CA LEU A 276 -5.15 0.03 13.14
C LEU A 276 -4.50 1.38 12.85
N ILE A 277 -4.44 2.24 13.87
CA ILE A 277 -3.86 3.57 13.78
C ILE A 277 -2.43 3.57 13.23
N GLU A 278 -1.60 2.60 13.61
CA GLU A 278 -0.22 2.46 13.14
C GLU A 278 -0.10 2.13 11.65
N GLU A 279 -1.15 1.65 11.01
CA GLU A 279 -1.17 1.36 9.58
C GLU A 279 -1.63 2.54 8.73
N LEU A 280 -2.33 3.52 9.33
CA LEU A 280 -2.91 4.64 8.60
C LEU A 280 -1.89 5.45 7.79
N PRO A 281 -0.68 5.76 8.30
CA PRO A 281 0.29 6.50 7.51
C PRO A 281 0.68 5.76 6.23
N LEU A 282 0.92 4.44 6.33
CA LEU A 282 1.29 3.63 5.18
C LEU A 282 0.11 3.48 4.20
N ILE A 283 -1.09 3.20 4.72
CA ILE A 283 -2.31 3.06 3.91
C ILE A 283 -2.61 4.36 3.15
N ALA A 284 -2.59 5.51 3.82
CA ALA A 284 -2.79 6.81 3.19
C ALA A 284 -1.72 7.14 2.17
N GLY A 285 -0.45 6.80 2.49
CA GLY A 285 0.66 6.90 1.57
C GLY A 285 0.38 6.15 0.25
N LEU A 286 -0.23 4.97 0.32
CA LEU A 286 -0.56 4.15 -0.85
C LEU A 286 -1.77 4.67 -1.66
N LEU A 287 -2.76 5.30 -1.00
CA LEU A 287 -4.06 5.62 -1.61
C LEU A 287 -4.14 6.98 -2.30
N ALA A 288 -3.46 8.00 -1.78
CA ALA A 288 -3.71 9.40 -2.18
C ALA A 288 -2.89 9.91 -3.38
N GLY A 289 -2.30 9.02 -4.19
CA GLY A 289 -1.69 9.44 -5.47
C GLY A 289 -0.65 10.57 -5.31
N ASN A 290 -0.86 11.64 -6.07
CA ASN A 290 -0.06 12.87 -6.03
C ASN A 290 -0.26 13.72 -4.76
N LYS A 291 -1.27 13.43 -3.95
CA LYS A 291 -1.57 14.09 -2.66
C LYS A 291 -1.22 13.23 -1.43
N SER A 292 -0.45 12.17 -1.65
CA SER A 292 -0.10 11.20 -0.60
C SER A 292 0.63 11.81 0.58
N ILE A 293 1.52 12.79 0.38
CA ILE A 293 2.22 13.45 1.48
C ILE A 293 1.24 14.27 2.32
N SER A 294 0.39 15.07 1.67
CA SER A 294 -0.60 15.88 2.38
C SER A 294 -1.61 15.02 3.13
N LEU A 295 -2.08 13.91 2.57
CA LEU A 295 -3.01 13.02 3.27
C LEU A 295 -2.34 12.37 4.50
N VAL A 296 -1.14 11.82 4.35
CA VAL A 296 -0.40 11.22 5.48
C VAL A 296 -0.17 12.25 6.57
N LEU A 297 0.32 13.44 6.22
CA LEU A 297 0.58 14.47 7.22
C LEU A 297 -0.70 14.95 7.91
N ASN A 298 -1.82 15.07 7.21
CA ASN A 298 -3.09 15.42 7.84
C ASN A 298 -3.55 14.35 8.85
N ILE A 299 -3.36 13.05 8.55
CA ILE A 299 -3.67 11.96 9.50
C ILE A 299 -2.80 12.05 10.75
N LEU A 300 -1.49 12.24 10.57
CA LEU A 300 -0.53 12.36 11.67
C LEU A 300 -0.85 13.59 12.53
N GLU A 301 -1.00 14.76 11.90
CA GLU A 301 -1.25 16.05 12.57
C GLU A 301 -2.61 16.07 13.30
N ALA A 302 -3.61 15.33 12.80
CA ALA A 302 -4.89 15.14 13.50
C ALA A 302 -4.71 14.41 14.84
N TYR A 303 -3.99 13.29 14.85
CA TYR A 303 -3.73 12.54 16.08
C TYR A 303 -2.87 13.33 17.05
N GLU A 304 -1.77 13.89 16.54
CA GLU A 304 -0.78 14.62 17.33
C GLU A 304 -1.40 15.82 18.04
N THR A 305 -2.26 16.56 17.33
CA THR A 305 -3.00 17.69 17.91
C THR A 305 -4.03 17.22 18.94
N GLY A 306 -4.81 16.17 18.61
CA GLY A 306 -5.87 15.66 19.49
C GLY A 306 -5.34 15.08 20.80
N THR A 307 -4.17 14.45 20.76
CA THR A 307 -3.50 13.84 21.93
C THR A 307 -2.50 14.75 22.63
N LYS A 308 -2.23 15.94 22.06
CA LYS A 308 -1.16 16.85 22.51
C LYS A 308 0.23 16.22 22.48
N MET A 309 0.48 15.32 21.52
CA MET A 309 1.79 14.73 21.29
C MET A 309 2.80 15.82 20.89
N GLU A 310 3.95 15.84 21.55
CA GLU A 310 5.00 16.79 21.21
C GLU A 310 5.69 16.42 19.88
N VAL A 311 5.77 17.38 18.97
CA VAL A 311 6.45 17.21 17.68
C VAL A 311 7.55 18.26 17.56
N GLY A 312 8.79 17.78 17.45
CA GLY A 312 10.01 18.58 17.37
C GLY A 312 10.03 19.57 16.19
N SER A 313 10.80 20.64 16.35
CA SER A 313 10.97 21.66 15.30
C SER A 313 11.65 21.10 14.04
N CYS A 314 12.57 20.15 14.20
CA CYS A 314 13.22 19.43 13.11
C CYS A 314 12.19 18.62 12.30
N THR A 315 11.37 17.78 12.94
CA THR A 315 10.26 17.06 12.30
C THR A 315 9.35 17.99 11.50
N LYS A 316 8.91 19.11 12.09
CA LYS A 316 8.05 20.11 11.41
C LYS A 316 8.73 20.69 10.16
N LYS A 317 10.04 20.98 10.23
CA LYS A 317 10.83 21.48 9.09
C LYS A 317 10.90 20.45 7.96
N ILE A 318 11.13 19.17 8.28
CA ILE A 318 11.19 18.09 7.29
C ILE A 318 9.83 17.89 6.62
N ARG A 319 8.74 17.82 7.41
CA ARG A 319 7.37 17.69 6.89
C ARG A 319 6.96 18.84 5.97
N LYS A 320 7.35 20.08 6.31
CA LYS A 320 7.16 21.25 5.43
C LYS A 320 7.91 21.11 4.11
N HIS A 321 9.13 20.57 4.13
CA HIS A 321 9.90 20.31 2.91
C HIS A 321 9.21 19.26 2.03
N LEU A 322 8.70 18.17 2.63
CA LEU A 322 7.93 17.16 1.90
C LEU A 322 6.68 17.73 1.22
N ARG A 323 5.89 18.59 1.89
CA ARG A 323 4.74 19.26 1.27
C ARG A 323 5.15 20.14 0.07
N LYS A 324 6.33 20.77 0.12
CA LYS A 324 6.87 21.52 -1.03
C LYS A 324 7.18 20.58 -2.20
N LEU A 325 7.86 19.47 -1.93
CA LEU A 325 8.17 18.45 -2.95
C LEU A 325 6.90 17.85 -3.58
N GLU A 326 5.84 17.66 -2.80
CA GLU A 326 4.53 17.25 -3.33
C GLU A 326 3.96 18.26 -4.34
N GLY A 327 4.03 19.56 -4.00
CA GLY A 327 3.59 20.62 -4.91
C GLY A 327 4.40 20.67 -6.20
N ASP A 328 5.71 20.42 -6.13
CA ASP A 328 6.58 20.35 -7.30
C ASP A 328 6.31 19.06 -8.12
N LEU A 329 6.03 17.93 -7.46
CA LEU A 329 5.65 16.68 -8.11
C LEU A 329 4.34 16.81 -8.90
N GLY A 330 3.37 17.54 -8.35
CA GLY A 330 2.11 17.85 -9.03
C GLY A 330 2.34 18.57 -10.37
N LYS A 331 3.18 19.62 -10.36
CA LYS A 331 3.54 20.36 -11.59
C LYS A 331 4.26 19.50 -12.62
N ALA A 332 5.20 18.66 -12.17
CA ALA A 332 5.92 17.73 -13.06
C ALA A 332 4.97 16.70 -13.68
N THR A 333 3.95 16.26 -12.94
CA THR A 333 2.91 15.34 -13.43
C THR A 333 2.01 16.00 -14.45
N GLU A 334 1.48 17.20 -14.17
CA GLU A 334 0.60 17.96 -15.05
C GLU A 334 1.28 18.29 -16.39
N SER A 335 2.57 18.66 -16.34
CA SER A 335 3.38 18.93 -17.54
C SER A 335 3.94 17.66 -18.20
N GLN A 336 3.75 16.49 -17.57
CA GLN A 336 4.32 15.21 -17.97
C GLN A 336 5.83 15.26 -18.23
N ASP A 337 6.56 16.05 -17.42
CA ASP A 337 8.01 16.19 -17.46
C ASP A 337 8.67 15.01 -16.73
N ALA A 338 9.14 14.03 -17.51
CA ALA A 338 9.71 12.80 -16.98
C ALA A 338 11.02 13.01 -16.20
N GLN A 339 11.82 14.01 -16.58
CA GLN A 339 13.09 14.27 -15.92
C GLN A 339 12.85 14.91 -14.56
N GLN A 340 12.00 15.94 -14.50
CA GLN A 340 11.62 16.56 -13.23
C GLN A 340 10.89 15.56 -12.31
N TYR A 341 9.99 14.75 -12.86
CA TYR A 341 9.29 13.71 -12.10
C TYR A 341 10.30 12.74 -11.44
N LYS A 342 11.28 12.24 -12.21
CA LYS A 342 12.34 11.37 -11.69
C LYS A 342 13.11 12.03 -10.55
N GLU A 343 13.60 13.24 -10.75
CA GLU A 343 14.41 13.95 -9.76
C GLU A 343 13.63 14.25 -8.47
N ILE A 344 12.35 14.63 -8.58
CA ILE A 344 11.52 14.94 -7.42
C ILE A 344 11.18 13.67 -6.65
N THR A 345 10.80 12.59 -7.33
CA THR A 345 10.52 11.32 -6.65
C THR A 345 11.75 10.74 -5.97
N GLU A 346 12.95 10.88 -6.54
CA GLU A 346 14.21 10.50 -5.87
C GLU A 346 14.44 11.31 -4.58
N LYS A 347 14.15 12.62 -4.57
CA LYS A 347 14.23 13.46 -3.36
C LYS A 347 13.21 13.03 -2.31
N ILE A 348 11.98 12.70 -2.72
CA ILE A 348 10.94 12.20 -1.81
C ILE A 348 11.40 10.88 -1.18
N ARG A 349 11.90 9.92 -1.98
CA ARG A 349 12.39 8.62 -1.46
C ARG A 349 13.51 8.79 -0.43
N LYS A 350 14.44 9.73 -0.61
CA LYS A 350 15.50 9.98 0.38
C LYS A 350 14.98 10.40 1.75
N ILE A 351 13.89 11.15 1.79
CA ILE A 351 13.32 11.72 3.02
C ILE A 351 12.24 10.80 3.60
N ALA A 352 11.23 10.48 2.80
CA ALA A 352 10.06 9.70 3.19
C ALA A 352 10.29 8.18 3.13
N GLY A 353 11.51 7.78 2.77
CA GLY A 353 11.95 6.41 2.56
C GLY A 353 11.56 5.86 1.19
N ASN A 354 10.29 6.02 0.82
CA ASN A 354 9.80 5.55 -0.45
C ASN A 354 8.61 6.39 -0.91
N MET A 355 8.09 6.13 -2.11
CA MET A 355 6.91 6.83 -2.62
C MET A 355 5.64 6.47 -1.86
N ASN A 356 5.65 5.41 -1.05
CA ASN A 356 4.56 5.03 -0.15
C ASN A 356 4.74 5.60 1.27
N LEU A 357 5.76 6.44 1.47
CA LEU A 357 6.01 7.23 2.67
C LEU A 357 6.26 6.39 3.94
N SER A 358 6.84 5.19 3.80
CA SER A 358 6.98 4.26 4.93
C SER A 358 7.85 4.77 6.08
N ASN A 359 8.68 5.79 5.86
CA ASN A 359 9.48 6.39 6.92
C ASN A 359 8.68 7.38 7.79
N LEU A 360 7.54 7.91 7.31
CA LEU A 360 6.72 8.84 8.08
C LEU A 360 5.90 8.09 9.13
N PHE A 361 5.94 8.58 10.37
CA PHE A 361 5.14 8.04 11.46
C PHE A 361 4.72 9.14 12.45
N PHE A 362 3.88 8.79 13.42
CA PHE A 362 3.48 9.71 14.48
C PHE A 362 4.71 10.21 15.25
N GLY A 363 4.73 11.50 15.56
CA GLY A 363 5.83 12.17 16.26
C GLY A 363 7.09 12.44 15.42
N GLY A 364 7.33 11.70 14.34
CA GLY A 364 8.59 11.80 13.60
C GLY A 364 8.76 10.86 12.41
N PHE A 365 9.95 10.26 12.32
CA PHE A 365 10.35 9.34 11.27
C PHE A 365 10.95 8.05 11.88
N ARG A 366 10.74 6.92 11.21
CA ARG A 366 11.13 5.60 11.73
C ARG A 366 12.63 5.33 11.61
N SER A 367 13.29 5.89 10.60
CA SER A 367 14.71 5.69 10.32
C SER A 367 15.41 7.00 9.97
N LYS A 368 16.74 7.00 10.12
CA LYS A 368 17.61 8.13 9.80
C LYS A 368 17.43 8.60 8.34
N ILE A 369 17.37 9.92 8.17
CA ILE A 369 17.36 10.60 6.87
C ILE A 369 18.77 11.14 6.61
N THR A 370 19.34 10.84 5.45
CA THR A 370 20.77 11.11 5.16
C THR A 370 21.11 12.60 5.24
N GLU A 371 20.18 13.47 4.85
CA GLU A 371 20.34 14.92 4.85
C GLU A 371 20.26 15.59 6.23
N TYR A 372 20.00 14.83 7.30
CA TYR A 372 19.83 15.34 8.67
C TYR A 372 20.68 14.55 9.67
N ASP A 373 21.61 15.26 10.34
CA ASP A 373 22.68 14.63 11.12
C ASP A 373 22.20 13.93 12.41
N ASN A 374 21.33 14.59 13.18
CA ASN A 374 20.88 14.15 14.48
C ASN A 374 19.49 13.49 14.42
N PHE A 375 19.46 12.15 14.43
CA PHE A 375 18.21 11.39 14.30
C PHE A 375 17.26 11.63 15.49
N ASP A 376 17.78 11.81 16.70
CA ASP A 376 16.96 11.98 17.91
C ASP A 376 16.05 13.22 17.86
N GLU A 377 16.37 14.21 17.03
CA GLU A 377 15.53 15.42 16.85
C GLU A 377 14.24 15.17 16.04
N TYR A 378 14.17 14.04 15.33
CA TYR A 378 13.06 13.71 14.46
C TYR A 378 12.66 12.22 14.50
N LYS A 379 13.18 11.46 15.46
CA LYS A 379 12.86 10.04 15.65
C LYS A 379 11.41 9.88 16.12
N ALA A 380 10.69 8.95 15.51
CA ALA A 380 9.40 8.53 16.01
C ALA A 380 9.59 7.65 17.25
N HIS A 381 8.73 7.82 18.25
CA HIS A 381 8.75 7.04 19.48
C HIS A 381 7.46 6.24 19.61
N PRO A 382 7.49 5.08 20.30
CA PRO A 382 6.28 4.40 20.73
C PRO A 382 5.36 5.37 21.50
N PHE A 383 4.06 5.18 21.35
CA PHE A 383 3.06 6.00 22.02
C PHE A 383 1.85 5.15 22.38
N ASP A 384 1.16 5.55 23.45
CA ASP A 384 -0.08 4.90 23.87
C ASP A 384 -1.23 5.32 22.95
N VAL A 385 -2.06 4.34 22.61
CA VAL A 385 -3.28 4.59 21.85
C VAL A 385 -4.30 5.29 22.75
N VAL A 386 -4.83 6.41 22.27
CA VAL A 386 -5.89 7.16 22.94
C VAL A 386 -7.16 7.06 22.12
N GLU A 387 -8.20 6.44 22.67
CA GLU A 387 -9.53 6.43 22.04
C GLU A 387 -10.01 7.86 21.80
N GLY A 388 -10.59 8.14 20.62
CA GLY A 388 -11.06 9.48 20.34
C GLY A 388 -11.47 9.74 18.91
N SER A 389 -11.82 11.00 18.66
CA SER A 389 -12.12 11.56 17.33
C SER A 389 -11.07 12.60 16.98
N TYR A 390 -10.49 12.48 15.79
CA TYR A 390 -9.36 13.26 15.33
C TYR A 390 -9.69 13.91 14.00
N ALA A 391 -9.39 15.20 13.85
CA ALA A 391 -9.64 15.92 12.61
C ALA A 391 -8.52 16.93 12.31
N HIS A 392 -8.06 16.96 11.06
CA HIS A 392 -7.12 17.95 10.57
C HIS A 392 -7.21 18.08 9.05
N GLY A 393 -7.24 19.31 8.54
CA GLY A 393 -7.31 19.57 7.10
C GLY A 393 -8.52 18.89 6.43
N CYS A 394 -8.22 17.86 5.63
CA CYS A 394 -9.22 17.10 4.88
C CYS A 394 -9.65 15.77 5.53
N VAL A 395 -9.05 15.36 6.64
CA VAL A 395 -9.36 14.08 7.29
C VAL A 395 -10.08 14.26 8.61
N GLU A 396 -11.02 13.37 8.87
CA GLU A 396 -11.64 13.13 10.18
C GLU A 396 -11.70 11.62 10.38
N TYR A 397 -11.29 11.12 11.54
CA TYR A 397 -11.39 9.70 11.87
C TYR A 397 -11.59 9.46 13.36
N LYS A 398 -12.16 8.31 13.68
CA LYS A 398 -12.37 7.84 15.05
C LYS A 398 -11.66 6.53 15.25
N ILE A 399 -11.05 6.35 16.42
CA ILE A 399 -10.47 5.07 16.82
C ILE A 399 -11.07 4.63 18.15
N ASP A 400 -11.19 3.32 18.34
CA ASP A 400 -11.56 2.71 19.63
C ASP A 400 -10.35 2.58 20.59
N SER A 401 -10.56 1.96 21.75
CA SER A 401 -9.52 1.71 22.75
C SER A 401 -8.37 0.82 22.26
N ASP A 402 -8.61 -0.04 21.25
CA ASP A 402 -7.57 -0.85 20.61
C ASP A 402 -6.84 -0.07 19.51
N GLY A 403 -7.31 1.14 19.17
CA GLY A 403 -6.76 1.94 18.08
C GLY A 403 -7.22 1.47 16.71
N LYS A 404 -8.31 0.69 16.62
CA LYS A 404 -8.96 0.37 15.36
C LYS A 404 -9.80 1.55 14.90
N VAL A 405 -9.72 1.89 13.63
CA VAL A 405 -10.57 2.91 13.01
C VAL A 405 -12.01 2.43 12.95
N THR A 406 -12.91 3.18 13.58
CA THR A 406 -14.35 2.90 13.63
C THR A 406 -15.16 3.77 12.65
N ASP A 407 -14.61 4.93 12.29
CA ASP A 407 -15.17 5.85 11.30
C ASP A 407 -14.01 6.61 10.65
N PHE A 408 -14.08 6.83 9.34
CA PHE A 408 -13.09 7.58 8.59
C PHE A 408 -13.79 8.42 7.53
N LYS A 409 -13.39 9.68 7.37
CA LYS A 409 -13.94 10.61 6.38
C LYS A 409 -12.83 11.40 5.73
N ILE A 410 -12.94 11.58 4.42
CA ILE A 410 -12.06 12.43 3.61
C ILE A 410 -12.91 13.40 2.82
N LYS A 411 -12.58 14.69 2.89
CA LYS A 411 -13.19 15.69 2.01
C LYS A 411 -12.76 15.42 0.56
N GLU A 412 -13.73 15.31 -0.37
CA GLU A 412 -13.50 14.94 -1.78
C GLU A 412 -12.44 15.79 -2.50
N GLU A 413 -12.24 17.04 -2.09
CA GLU A 413 -11.25 17.98 -2.64
C GLU A 413 -9.78 17.57 -2.37
N ALA A 414 -9.54 16.46 -1.65
CA ALA A 414 -8.23 16.07 -1.14
C ALA A 414 -7.56 14.86 -1.79
N LEU A 415 -8.16 14.27 -2.83
CA LEU A 415 -7.68 13.05 -3.50
C LEU A 415 -7.19 13.30 -4.92
#